data_AF-J0X193-F1
#
_entry.id   AF-J0X193-F1
#
_cell.length_a   1.000
_cell.length_b   1.000
_cell.length_c   1.000
_cell.angle_alpha   90.00
_cell.angle_beta   90.00
_cell.angle_gamma   90.00
#
_symmetry.space_group_name_H-M   'P 1'
#
loop_
_entity.id
_entity.type
_entity.pdbx_description
1 polymer ?
#
loop_
_entity_poly.entity_id
_entity_poly.type
_entity_poly.pdbx_seq_one_letter_code
_entity_poly.pdbx_strand_id
1 'polypeptide(L)'
;MRLRLILSETWSSLKHNGIMVVSLMLVTFISFLFIGASVLTQVQVQQAKNDWYSQVEVVVWLCPDGSSQSANCSAGKSPTQDQIVDIENSISDDTDGAVAHMSFVSKEDFYKNTFLKRYPGGVYKGRTLTAGDMQDSIHLKLKDPNKYKIVSEVLANKKYVESVEDQRDVFDPILRVMNNVTVVVIVLAAVMVLVAILLTSTTIRLSAASRRTQTEIMRLVGASNWTIRMPFILEGIIVTLIGVALSCAALGVIVKVFITDWAAQNVAWMTMVNINTVLMMSPFLIAGAVLLSIIASSVSLRRYLKV
;
A
#
# COMPACT_ATOMS: atom_id res chain seq x y z
N MET A 1 -12.06 -35.88 -28.99
CA MET A 1 -11.17 -36.99 -28.57
C MET A 1 -9.80 -36.55 -28.05
N ARG A 2 -9.10 -35.56 -28.64
CA ARG A 2 -7.74 -35.15 -28.20
C ARG A 2 -7.65 -34.53 -26.80
N LEU A 3 -8.63 -33.73 -26.36
CA LEU A 3 -8.57 -32.99 -25.09
C LEU A 3 -8.67 -33.88 -23.84
N ARG A 4 -9.54 -34.90 -23.89
CA ARG A 4 -9.69 -35.90 -22.82
C ARG A 4 -8.41 -36.73 -22.63
N LEU A 5 -7.69 -37.01 -23.71
CA LEU A 5 -6.44 -37.76 -23.70
C LEU A 5 -5.32 -36.93 -23.02
N ILE A 6 -5.20 -35.65 -23.42
CA ILE A 6 -4.27 -34.70 -22.80
C ILE A 6 -4.55 -34.53 -21.29
N LEU A 7 -5.82 -34.38 -20.90
CA LEU A 7 -6.20 -34.29 -19.49
C LEU A 7 -5.88 -35.57 -18.71
N SER A 8 -6.15 -36.76 -19.28
CA SER A 8 -5.84 -38.02 -18.61
C SER A 8 -4.34 -38.26 -18.45
N GLU A 9 -3.52 -37.87 -19.42
CA GLU A 9 -2.06 -37.96 -19.31
C GLU A 9 -1.50 -36.97 -18.28
N THR A 10 -2.08 -35.77 -18.20
CA THR A 10 -1.73 -34.76 -17.20
C THR A 10 -2.08 -35.25 -15.79
N TRP A 11 -3.26 -35.84 -15.60
CA TRP A 11 -3.68 -36.40 -14.31
C TRP A 11 -2.81 -37.58 -13.87
N SER A 12 -2.49 -38.48 -14.81
CA SER A 12 -1.58 -39.60 -14.55
C SER A 12 -0.17 -39.09 -14.19
N SER A 13 0.27 -37.98 -14.80
CA SER A 13 1.52 -37.28 -14.46
C SER A 13 1.56 -36.82 -13.02
N LEU A 14 0.53 -36.07 -12.60
CA LEU A 14 0.45 -35.54 -11.25
C LEU A 14 0.55 -36.66 -10.20
N LYS A 15 -0.10 -37.80 -10.45
CA LYS A 15 -0.15 -38.91 -9.50
C LYS A 15 1.18 -39.66 -9.37
N HIS A 16 1.93 -39.81 -10.46
CA HIS A 16 3.21 -40.55 -10.44
C HIS A 16 4.40 -39.69 -9.99
N ASN A 17 4.36 -38.38 -10.23
CA ASN A 17 5.45 -37.45 -9.88
C ASN A 17 5.08 -36.51 -8.71
N GLY A 18 4.36 -37.06 -7.72
CA GLY A 18 3.76 -36.29 -6.62
C GLY A 18 4.74 -35.41 -5.83
N ILE A 19 5.97 -35.87 -5.59
CA ILE A 19 6.97 -35.11 -4.80
C ILE A 19 7.37 -33.81 -5.52
N MET A 20 7.65 -33.87 -6.83
CA MET A 20 7.99 -32.69 -7.63
C MET A 20 6.81 -31.71 -7.72
N VAL A 21 5.60 -32.25 -7.88
CA VAL A 21 4.36 -31.46 -7.92
C VAL A 21 4.11 -30.75 -6.61
N VAL A 22 4.24 -31.44 -5.47
CA VAL A 22 4.07 -30.86 -4.14
C VAL A 22 5.12 -29.79 -3.85
N SER A 23 6.39 -30.02 -4.25
CA SER A 23 7.43 -29.01 -4.10
C SER A 23 7.12 -27.73 -4.88
N LEU A 24 6.67 -27.84 -6.14
CA LEU A 24 6.28 -26.70 -6.95
C LEU A 24 5.04 -25.99 -6.38
N MET A 25 4.05 -26.77 -5.92
CA MET A 25 2.83 -26.28 -5.27
C MET A 25 3.14 -25.48 -3.99
N LEU A 26 4.03 -25.97 -3.12
CA LEU A 26 4.42 -25.28 -1.89
C LEU A 26 5.16 -23.97 -2.18
N VAL A 27 6.08 -23.99 -3.14
CA VAL A 27 6.85 -22.79 -3.50
C VAL A 27 5.92 -21.73 -4.09
N THR A 28 5.01 -22.13 -4.98
CA THR A 28 4.03 -21.22 -5.58
C THR A 28 3.06 -20.68 -4.53
N PHE A 29 2.59 -21.54 -3.61
CA PHE A 29 1.81 -21.13 -2.44
C PHE A 29 2.52 -20.03 -1.64
N ILE A 30 3.76 -20.26 -1.23
CA ILE A 30 4.55 -19.30 -0.43
C ILE A 30 4.78 -18.01 -1.22
N SER A 31 5.15 -18.11 -2.50
CA SER A 31 5.42 -16.95 -3.35
C SER A 31 4.20 -16.03 -3.48
N PHE A 32 3.04 -16.60 -3.80
CA PHE A 32 1.81 -15.84 -3.93
C PHE A 32 1.28 -15.34 -2.59
N LEU A 33 1.59 -16.03 -1.49
CA LEU A 33 1.24 -15.57 -0.15
C LEU A 33 2.01 -14.30 0.20
N PHE A 34 3.31 -14.23 -0.11
CA PHE A 34 4.10 -13.01 0.09
C PHE A 34 3.67 -11.88 -0.84
N ILE A 35 3.41 -12.17 -2.13
CA ILE A 35 2.90 -11.17 -3.08
C ILE A 35 1.57 -10.61 -2.59
N GLY A 36 0.61 -11.48 -2.22
CA GLY A 36 -0.68 -11.06 -1.73
C GLY A 36 -0.58 -10.28 -0.42
N ALA A 37 0.23 -10.73 0.54
CA ALA A 37 0.48 -10.01 1.78
C ALA A 37 1.06 -8.61 1.50
N SER A 38 2.02 -8.49 0.58
CA SER A 38 2.60 -7.19 0.15
C SER A 38 1.53 -6.22 -0.32
N VAL A 39 0.65 -6.68 -1.21
CA VAL A 39 -0.40 -5.80 -1.77
C VAL A 39 -1.41 -5.44 -0.71
N LEU A 40 -1.83 -6.37 0.16
CA LEU A 40 -2.73 -6.07 1.28
C LEU A 40 -2.12 -5.06 2.26
N THR A 41 -0.84 -5.21 2.60
CA THR A 41 -0.13 -4.22 3.43
C THR A 41 -0.14 -2.85 2.74
N GLN A 42 0.14 -2.79 1.44
CA GLN A 42 0.12 -1.52 0.71
C GLN A 42 -1.27 -0.87 0.69
N VAL A 43 -2.33 -1.66 0.53
CA VAL A 43 -3.72 -1.17 0.64
C VAL A 43 -4.00 -0.64 2.05
N GLN A 44 -3.57 -1.36 3.10
CA GLN A 44 -3.72 -0.89 4.48
C GLN A 44 -2.95 0.41 4.74
N VAL A 45 -1.71 0.53 4.25
CA VAL A 45 -0.92 1.77 4.39
C VAL A 45 -1.62 2.94 3.69
N GLN A 46 -2.22 2.71 2.52
CA GLN A 46 -2.92 3.76 1.80
C GLN A 46 -4.22 4.18 2.51
N GLN A 47 -4.97 3.22 3.05
CA GLN A 47 -6.16 3.51 3.86
C GLN A 47 -5.80 4.27 5.14
N ALA A 48 -4.77 3.81 5.86
CA ALA A 48 -4.25 4.49 7.04
C ALA A 48 -3.85 5.95 6.74
N LYS A 49 -3.11 6.17 5.64
CA LYS A 49 -2.72 7.51 5.19
C LYS A 49 -3.93 8.37 4.87
N ASN A 50 -4.91 7.83 4.15
CA ASN A 50 -6.11 8.59 3.76
C ASN A 50 -6.96 8.97 4.98
N ASP A 51 -7.20 8.04 5.90
CA ASP A 51 -7.96 8.28 7.13
C ASP A 51 -7.28 9.37 7.96
N TRP A 52 -5.96 9.31 8.10
CA TRP A 52 -5.19 10.32 8.85
C TRP A 52 -5.16 11.66 8.15
N TYR A 53 -4.87 11.71 6.85
CA TYR A 53 -4.84 12.96 6.10
C TYR A 53 -6.20 13.64 6.04
N SER A 54 -7.31 12.90 6.20
CA SER A 54 -8.64 13.49 6.28
C SER A 54 -8.88 14.30 7.56
N GLN A 55 -8.10 14.04 8.62
CA GLN A 55 -8.20 14.68 9.94
C GLN A 55 -7.15 15.77 10.16
N VAL A 56 -6.09 15.81 9.34
CA VAL A 56 -5.02 16.80 9.50
C VAL A 56 -5.39 18.11 8.80
N GLU A 57 -5.33 19.19 9.57
CA GLU A 57 -5.47 20.56 9.11
C GLU A 57 -4.09 21.24 9.09
N VAL A 58 -3.91 22.15 8.14
CA VAL A 58 -2.76 23.06 8.13
C VAL A 58 -3.09 24.23 9.04
N VAL A 59 -2.28 24.44 10.08
CA VAL A 59 -2.52 25.51 11.05
C VAL A 59 -1.63 26.68 10.69
N VAL A 60 -2.26 27.81 10.36
CA VAL A 60 -1.58 29.08 10.10
C VAL A 60 -1.67 29.91 11.37
N TRP A 61 -0.55 30.09 12.05
CA TRP A 61 -0.45 30.92 13.24
C TRP A 61 -0.31 32.39 12.85
N LEU A 62 -1.18 33.22 13.38
CA LEU A 62 -1.15 34.66 13.17
C LEU A 62 -0.21 35.32 14.17
N CYS A 63 0.26 36.52 13.84
CA CYS A 63 1.15 37.27 14.71
C CYS A 63 0.54 37.52 16.11
N PRO A 64 1.29 37.31 17.20
CA PRO A 64 0.84 37.56 18.56
C PRO A 64 0.91 39.04 18.93
N ASP A 65 0.22 39.39 20.00
CA ASP A 65 0.46 40.63 20.72
C ASP A 65 1.80 40.53 21.46
N GLY A 66 2.77 41.37 21.11
CA GLY A 66 4.10 41.39 21.73
C GLY A 66 5.23 40.95 20.80
N SER A 67 6.14 40.10 21.31
CA SER A 67 7.36 39.71 20.60
C SER A 67 7.14 38.45 19.77
N SER A 68 7.34 38.56 18.46
CA SER A 68 7.48 37.43 17.54
C SER A 68 8.87 37.44 16.90
N GLN A 69 9.38 36.26 16.56
CA GLN A 69 10.65 36.12 15.83
C GLN A 69 10.44 36.14 14.30
N SER A 70 9.19 36.14 13.83
CA SER A 70 8.87 36.17 12.41
C SER A 70 9.04 37.57 11.81
N ALA A 71 9.68 37.65 10.65
CA ALA A 71 9.83 38.89 9.89
C ALA A 71 8.48 39.49 9.47
N ASN A 72 7.44 38.66 9.36
CA ASN A 72 6.09 39.05 8.96
C ASN A 72 5.29 39.71 10.09
N CYS A 73 5.81 39.67 11.33
CA CYS A 73 5.17 40.16 12.55
C CYS A 73 5.81 41.44 13.11
N SER A 74 6.40 42.26 12.25
CA SER A 74 7.12 43.48 12.63
C SER A 74 6.27 44.52 13.36
N ALA A 75 4.93 44.42 13.30
CA ALA A 75 4.00 45.32 13.97
C ALA A 75 3.83 45.02 15.48
N GLY A 76 4.22 43.81 15.93
CA GLY A 76 4.11 43.39 17.34
C GLY A 76 2.68 43.37 17.89
N LYS A 77 1.68 43.25 17.02
CA LYS A 77 0.25 43.22 17.35
C LYS A 77 -0.46 42.14 16.53
N SER A 78 -1.47 41.52 17.14
CA SER A 78 -2.38 40.61 16.44
C SER A 78 -3.19 41.35 15.38
N PRO A 79 -3.46 40.73 14.21
CA PRO A 79 -4.31 41.32 13.17
C PRO A 79 -5.73 41.61 13.68
N THR A 80 -6.32 42.71 13.20
CA THR A 80 -7.73 43.03 13.46
C THR A 80 -8.67 42.12 12.66
N GLN A 81 -9.95 42.07 13.03
CA GLN A 81 -10.94 41.24 12.34
C GLN A 81 -10.99 41.50 10.82
N ASP A 82 -10.91 42.76 10.40
CA ASP A 82 -10.88 43.13 8.98
C ASP A 82 -9.62 42.59 8.28
N GLN A 83 -8.48 42.63 8.96
CA GLN A 83 -7.22 42.10 8.44
C GLN A 83 -7.24 40.57 8.35
N ILE A 84 -7.93 39.89 9.28
CA ILE A 84 -8.12 38.44 9.23
C ILE A 84 -8.93 38.07 8.00
N VAL A 85 -10.04 38.76 7.72
CA VAL A 85 -10.86 38.52 6.52
C VAL A 85 -10.05 38.76 5.24
N ASP A 86 -9.21 39.79 5.20
CA ASP A 86 -8.31 40.03 4.06
C ASP A 86 -7.29 38.89 3.88
N ILE A 87 -6.77 38.34 4.98
CA ILE A 87 -5.88 37.18 4.95
C ILE A 87 -6.62 35.95 4.42
N GLU A 88 -7.84 35.67 4.90
CA GLU A 88 -8.65 34.53 4.43
C GLU A 88 -8.94 34.60 2.93
N ASN A 89 -9.30 35.79 2.42
CA ASN A 89 -9.51 36.03 0.99
C ASN A 89 -8.20 35.83 0.21
N SER A 90 -7.09 36.37 0.71
CA SER A 90 -5.79 36.26 0.08
C SER A 90 -5.22 34.83 0.10
N ILE A 91 -5.57 34.01 1.10
CA ILE A 91 -5.27 32.57 1.13
C ILE A 91 -6.09 31.86 0.05
N SER A 92 -7.35 32.24 -0.13
CA SER A 92 -8.24 31.60 -1.10
C SER A 92 -7.81 31.84 -2.54
N ASP A 93 -7.34 33.07 -2.85
CA ASP A 93 -6.82 33.44 -4.17
C ASP A 93 -5.47 32.76 -4.46
N ASP A 94 -4.50 32.86 -3.53
CA ASP A 94 -3.14 32.37 -3.76
C ASP A 94 -3.05 30.84 -3.80
N THR A 95 -4.03 30.13 -3.23
CA THR A 95 -4.05 28.67 -3.22
C THR A 95 -4.80 28.07 -4.40
N ASP A 96 -5.29 28.87 -5.35
CA ASP A 96 -6.04 28.43 -6.55
C ASP A 96 -7.18 27.45 -6.19
N GLY A 97 -7.86 27.73 -5.08
CA GLY A 97 -8.92 26.87 -4.56
C GLY A 97 -8.47 25.51 -4.04
N ALA A 98 -7.19 25.33 -3.67
CA ALA A 98 -6.69 24.10 -3.03
C ALA A 98 -7.22 23.90 -1.60
N VAL A 99 -7.75 24.95 -0.98
CA VAL A 99 -8.42 24.89 0.34
C VAL A 99 -9.88 24.45 0.16
N ALA A 100 -10.29 23.44 0.92
CA ALA A 100 -11.65 22.91 0.97
C ALA A 100 -12.50 23.61 2.04
N HIS A 101 -11.90 23.85 3.21
CA HIS A 101 -12.55 24.51 4.34
C HIS A 101 -11.53 25.34 5.10
N MET A 102 -11.95 26.50 5.59
CA MET A 102 -11.15 27.40 6.41
C MET A 102 -11.93 27.71 7.68
N SER A 103 -11.27 27.65 8.83
CA SER A 103 -11.87 28.03 10.11
C SER A 103 -10.90 28.83 10.95
N PHE A 104 -11.33 30.03 11.33
CA PHE A 104 -10.65 30.86 12.30
C PHE A 104 -10.86 30.33 13.73
N VAL A 105 -9.79 30.29 14.50
CA VAL A 105 -9.78 29.93 15.93
C VAL A 105 -9.09 31.04 16.70
N SER A 106 -9.84 31.70 17.59
CA SER A 106 -9.33 32.74 18.47
C SER A 106 -8.35 32.18 19.49
N LYS A 107 -7.43 33.01 19.98
CA LYS A 107 -6.51 32.66 21.07
C LYS A 107 -7.23 32.22 22.34
N GLU A 108 -8.40 32.80 22.66
CA GLU A 108 -9.24 32.39 23.79
C GLU A 108 -9.86 31.00 23.58
N ASP A 109 -10.38 30.72 22.38
CA ASP A 109 -10.97 29.44 22.06
C ASP A 109 -9.91 28.34 21.98
N PHE A 110 -8.75 28.63 21.40
CA PHE A 110 -7.61 27.72 21.38
C PHE A 110 -7.17 27.36 22.81
N TYR A 111 -7.06 28.36 23.69
CA TYR A 111 -6.70 28.14 25.10
C TYR A 111 -7.68 27.22 25.81
N LYS A 112 -8.98 27.50 25.71
CA LYS A 112 -10.03 26.74 26.41
C LYS A 112 -10.24 25.34 25.83
N ASN A 113 -10.31 25.23 24.50
CA ASN A 113 -10.80 24.04 23.82
C ASN A 113 -9.69 23.07 23.39
N THR A 114 -8.45 23.55 23.26
CA THR A 114 -7.32 22.75 22.77
C THR A 114 -6.21 22.66 23.82
N PHE A 115 -5.71 23.81 24.30
CA PHE A 115 -4.56 23.85 25.20
C PHE A 115 -4.84 23.22 26.58
N LEU A 116 -5.92 23.64 27.26
CA LEU A 116 -6.28 23.11 28.59
C LEU A 116 -6.64 21.61 28.58
N LYS A 117 -7.13 21.08 27.45
CA LYS A 117 -7.39 19.64 27.31
C LYS A 117 -6.09 18.83 27.27
N ARG A 118 -5.03 19.39 26.69
CA ARG A 118 -3.72 18.74 26.57
C ARG A 118 -2.86 18.93 27.83
N TYR A 119 -2.96 20.11 28.45
CA TYR A 119 -2.21 20.50 29.64
C TYR A 119 -3.19 20.91 30.75
N PRO A 120 -3.77 19.93 31.48
CA PRO A 120 -4.66 20.22 32.59
C PRO A 120 -3.92 21.04 33.65
N GLY A 121 -4.43 22.24 33.95
CA GLY A 121 -3.79 23.22 34.85
C GLY A 121 -3.03 24.35 34.15
N GLY A 122 -2.99 24.38 32.81
CA GLY A 122 -2.42 25.50 32.05
C GLY A 122 -0.91 25.63 32.12
N VAL A 123 -0.22 24.62 32.65
CA VAL A 123 1.24 24.62 32.81
C VAL A 123 1.90 23.96 31.61
N TYR A 124 2.73 24.72 30.90
CA TYR A 124 3.56 24.22 29.82
C TYR A 124 5.03 24.57 30.11
N LYS A 125 5.90 23.56 30.11
CA LYS A 125 7.34 23.70 30.44
C LYS A 125 7.60 24.46 31.75
N GLY A 126 6.78 24.21 32.78
CA GLY A 126 6.93 24.82 34.11
C GLY A 126 6.47 26.28 34.22
N ARG A 127 5.84 26.84 33.19
CA ARG A 127 5.20 28.16 33.23
C ARG A 127 3.69 28.02 33.09
N THR A 128 2.95 28.80 33.87
CA THR A 128 1.50 28.94 33.69
C THR A 128 1.26 29.89 32.53
N LEU A 129 0.70 29.38 31.45
CA LEU A 129 0.30 30.17 30.30
C LEU A 129 -1.17 30.57 30.46
N THR A 130 -1.50 31.76 29.97
CA THR A 130 -2.84 32.30 29.91
C THR A 130 -3.32 32.40 28.46
N ALA A 131 -4.60 32.72 28.25
CA ALA A 131 -5.13 32.95 26.90
C ALA A 131 -4.41 34.11 26.16
N GLY A 132 -3.88 35.09 26.90
CA GLY A 132 -3.11 36.20 26.33
C GLY A 132 -1.72 35.81 25.83
N ASP A 133 -1.21 34.64 26.23
CA ASP A 133 0.07 34.10 25.75
C ASP A 133 -0.10 33.23 24.48
N MET A 134 -1.33 33.11 23.97
CA MET A 134 -1.68 32.32 22.78
C MET A 134 -1.85 33.23 21.56
N GLN A 135 -1.75 32.62 20.38
CA GLN A 135 -1.98 33.29 19.10
C GLN A 135 -3.33 32.90 18.51
N ASP A 136 -3.87 33.79 17.68
CA ASP A 136 -4.98 33.47 16.79
C ASP A 136 -4.47 32.57 15.65
N SER A 137 -5.33 31.70 15.14
CA SER A 137 -4.94 30.74 14.10
C SER A 137 -6.03 30.53 13.07
N ILE A 138 -5.60 30.24 11.84
CA ILE A 138 -6.49 29.86 10.73
C ILE A 138 -6.19 28.40 10.39
N HIS A 139 -7.19 27.55 10.57
CA HIS A 139 -7.11 26.14 10.27
C HIS A 139 -7.60 25.90 8.84
N LEU A 140 -6.75 25.32 8.01
CA LEU A 140 -7.00 25.08 6.60
C LEU A 140 -7.11 23.58 6.33
N LYS A 141 -8.25 23.14 5.80
CA LYS A 141 -8.41 21.79 5.27
C LYS A 141 -8.17 21.80 3.77
N LEU A 142 -7.19 21.04 3.29
CA LEU A 142 -6.87 20.98 1.86
C LEU A 142 -7.77 19.99 1.11
N LYS A 143 -8.10 20.28 -0.15
CA LYS A 143 -8.74 19.34 -1.08
C LYS A 143 -7.81 18.19 -1.43
N ASP A 144 -6.55 18.51 -1.69
CA ASP A 144 -5.48 17.53 -1.89
C ASP A 144 -4.45 17.68 -0.76
N PRO A 145 -4.40 16.72 0.18
CA PRO A 145 -3.43 16.74 1.25
C PRO A 145 -1.98 16.80 0.73
N ASN A 146 -1.67 16.25 -0.44
CA ASN A 146 -0.28 16.19 -0.93
C ASN A 146 0.29 17.55 -1.35
N LYS A 147 -0.56 18.56 -1.59
CA LYS A 147 -0.13 19.91 -2.02
C LYS A 147 0.31 20.82 -0.87
N TYR A 148 0.36 20.30 0.35
CA TYR A 148 0.58 21.15 1.52
C TYR A 148 1.89 21.92 1.50
N LYS A 149 3.01 21.33 1.05
CA LYS A 149 4.31 22.00 1.09
C LYS A 149 4.27 23.30 0.30
N ILE A 150 3.61 23.22 -0.86
CA ILE A 150 3.40 24.36 -1.74
C ILE A 150 2.53 25.41 -1.03
N VAL A 151 1.43 24.97 -0.41
CA VAL A 151 0.54 25.87 0.34
C VAL A 151 1.27 26.50 1.54
N SER A 152 2.01 25.73 2.33
CA SER A 152 2.74 26.24 3.49
C SER A 152 3.86 27.21 3.10
N GLU A 153 4.58 26.95 2.00
CA GLU A 153 5.63 27.86 1.51
C GLU A 153 5.06 29.20 1.02
N VAL A 154 3.92 29.17 0.34
CA VAL A 154 3.20 30.39 -0.10
C VAL A 154 2.71 31.18 1.11
N LEU A 155 2.16 30.49 2.11
CA LEU A 155 1.58 31.12 3.30
C LEU A 155 2.63 31.60 4.31
N ALA A 156 3.78 30.93 4.41
CA ALA A 156 4.85 31.29 5.35
C ALA A 156 5.47 32.67 5.05
N ASN A 157 5.35 33.17 3.82
CA ASN A 157 5.86 34.48 3.43
C ASN A 157 4.78 35.59 3.46
N LYS A 158 3.56 35.30 3.95
CA LYS A 158 2.50 36.30 4.03
C LYS A 158 2.66 37.20 5.25
N LYS A 159 2.32 38.47 5.04
CA LYS A 159 2.22 39.47 6.12
C LYS A 159 1.17 39.01 7.15
N TYR A 160 1.45 39.25 8.42
CA TYR A 160 0.62 38.85 9.57
C TYR A 160 0.57 37.33 9.87
N VAL A 161 1.31 36.51 9.13
CA VAL A 161 1.50 35.08 9.41
C VAL A 161 2.82 34.88 10.13
N GLU A 162 2.78 34.37 11.36
CA GLU A 162 3.99 34.07 12.12
C GLU A 162 4.64 32.78 11.64
N SER A 163 3.86 31.70 11.61
CA SER A 163 4.33 30.38 11.22
C SER A 163 3.19 29.57 10.62
N VAL A 164 3.55 28.62 9.75
CA VAL A 164 2.62 27.64 9.21
C VAL A 164 3.10 26.29 9.67
N GLU A 165 2.31 25.66 10.55
CA GLU A 165 2.63 24.34 11.08
C GLU A 165 1.79 23.28 10.38
N ASP A 166 2.48 22.27 9.85
CA ASP A 166 1.83 21.05 9.39
C ASP A 166 1.86 20.00 10.50
N GLN A 167 0.68 19.60 10.97
CA GLN A 167 0.57 18.53 11.95
C GLN A 167 1.07 17.18 11.38
N ARG A 168 1.23 17.04 10.05
CA ARG A 168 1.87 15.87 9.42
C ARG A 168 3.34 15.75 9.69
N ASP A 169 4.09 16.83 9.90
CA ASP A 169 5.55 16.75 10.08
C ASP A 169 5.92 15.88 11.30
N VAL A 170 5.02 15.79 12.28
CA VAL A 170 5.13 14.90 13.44
C VAL A 170 4.97 13.41 13.06
N PHE A 171 4.14 13.11 12.06
CA PHE A 171 3.83 11.75 11.60
C PHE A 171 4.68 11.30 10.40
N ASP A 172 5.31 12.24 9.72
CA ASP A 172 6.18 12.02 8.56
C ASP A 172 7.25 10.93 8.82
N PRO A 173 7.93 10.89 9.99
CA PRO A 173 8.87 9.82 10.31
C PRO A 173 8.23 8.42 10.32
N ILE A 174 7.01 8.31 10.86
CA ILE A 174 6.27 7.05 10.93
C ILE A 174 5.88 6.61 9.52
N LEU A 175 5.37 7.53 8.70
CA LEU A 175 5.01 7.25 7.31
C LEU A 175 6.21 6.80 6.47
N ARG A 176 7.39 7.40 6.71
CA ARG A 176 8.64 6.97 6.06
C ARG A 176 9.05 5.56 6.47
N VAL A 177 8.95 5.21 7.76
CA VAL A 177 9.23 3.85 8.23
C VAL A 177 8.27 2.84 7.58
N MET A 178 6.97 3.14 7.55
CA MET A 178 5.98 2.29 6.89
C MET A 178 6.29 2.11 5.40
N ASN A 179 6.68 3.18 4.71
CA ASN A 179 7.05 3.12 3.30
C ASN A 179 8.31 2.28 3.07
N ASN A 180 9.33 2.41 3.92
CA ASN A 180 10.54 1.60 3.84
C ASN A 180 10.23 0.10 4.04
N VAL A 181 9.34 -0.23 4.98
CA VAL A 181 8.86 -1.61 5.15
C VAL A 181 8.16 -2.10 3.88
N THR A 182 7.30 -1.29 3.27
CA THR A 182 6.67 -1.64 1.99
C THR A 182 7.69 -1.94 0.89
N VAL A 183 8.76 -1.15 0.77
CA VAL A 183 9.83 -1.40 -0.20
C VAL A 183 10.50 -2.76 0.04
N VAL A 184 10.81 -3.10 1.30
CA VAL A 184 11.41 -4.41 1.65
C VAL A 184 10.49 -5.56 1.24
N VAL A 185 9.18 -5.45 1.50
CA VAL A 185 8.21 -6.50 1.15
C VAL A 185 8.06 -6.65 -0.36
N ILE A 186 8.06 -5.55 -1.12
CA ILE A 186 8.02 -5.58 -2.59
C ILE A 186 9.27 -6.25 -3.16
N VAL A 187 10.46 -5.94 -2.62
CA VAL A 187 11.71 -6.58 -3.03
C VAL A 187 11.67 -8.08 -2.77
N LEU A 188 11.19 -8.49 -1.59
CA LEU A 188 11.02 -9.89 -1.24
C LEU A 188 10.03 -10.59 -2.18
N ALA A 189 8.90 -9.96 -2.48
CA ALA A 189 7.93 -10.47 -3.45
C ALA A 189 8.54 -10.65 -4.85
N ALA A 190 9.37 -9.71 -5.32
CA ALA A 190 10.08 -9.82 -6.59
C ALA A 190 11.06 -11.00 -6.61
N VAL A 191 11.80 -11.23 -5.51
CA VAL A 191 12.68 -12.39 -5.37
C VAL A 191 11.86 -13.69 -5.42
N MET A 192 10.71 -13.74 -4.75
CA MET A 192 9.84 -14.92 -4.77
C MET A 192 9.30 -15.23 -6.17
N VAL A 193 8.98 -14.20 -6.97
CA VAL A 193 8.60 -14.37 -8.38
C VAL A 193 9.73 -15.03 -9.18
N LEU A 194 10.97 -14.57 -8.99
CA LEU A 194 12.13 -15.16 -9.67
C LEU A 194 12.35 -16.62 -9.25
N VAL A 195 12.25 -16.91 -7.95
CA VAL A 195 12.34 -18.27 -7.41
C VAL A 195 11.25 -19.18 -8.00
N ALA A 196 10.01 -18.69 -8.10
CA ALA A 196 8.91 -19.43 -8.70
C ALA A 196 9.17 -19.73 -10.19
N ILE A 197 9.67 -18.77 -10.96
CA ILE A 197 10.01 -18.97 -12.38
C ILE A 197 11.12 -20.01 -12.54
N LEU A 198 12.18 -19.92 -11.74
CA LEU A 198 13.32 -20.84 -11.79
C LEU A 198 12.88 -22.27 -11.45
N LEU A 199 12.14 -22.45 -10.35
CA LEU A 199 11.66 -23.76 -9.92
C LEU A 199 10.66 -24.36 -10.91
N THR A 200 9.73 -23.55 -11.43
CA THR A 200 8.81 -24.01 -12.49
C THR A 200 9.61 -24.48 -13.72
N SER A 201 10.63 -23.72 -14.12
CA SER A 201 11.47 -24.06 -15.27
C SER A 201 12.25 -25.36 -15.07
N THR A 202 12.81 -25.58 -13.88
CA THR A 202 13.55 -26.80 -13.54
C THR A 202 12.64 -28.01 -13.45
N THR A 203 11.46 -27.87 -12.82
CA THR A 203 10.49 -28.95 -12.70
C THR A 203 9.98 -29.40 -14.06
N ILE A 204 9.69 -28.46 -14.97
CA ILE A 204 9.27 -28.78 -16.33
C ILE A 204 10.38 -29.49 -17.10
N ARG A 205 11.63 -29.07 -16.93
CA ARG A 205 12.77 -29.72 -17.58
C ARG A 205 12.95 -31.17 -17.08
N LEU A 206 12.81 -31.39 -15.77
CA LEU A 206 12.88 -32.73 -15.17
C LEU A 206 11.73 -33.61 -15.66
N SER A 207 10.49 -33.08 -15.70
CA SER A 207 9.31 -33.79 -16.22
C SER A 207 9.45 -34.12 -17.72
N ALA A 208 10.00 -33.21 -18.52
CA ALA A 208 10.28 -33.47 -19.93
C ALA A 208 11.39 -34.53 -20.12
N ALA A 209 12.44 -34.50 -19.29
CA ALA A 209 13.52 -35.48 -19.33
C ALA A 209 13.03 -36.89 -18.95
N SER A 210 12.18 -37.02 -17.92
CA SER A 210 11.62 -38.32 -17.53
C SER A 210 10.67 -38.92 -18.57
N ARG A 211 10.14 -38.10 -19.50
CA ARG A 211 9.21 -38.52 -20.56
C ARG A 211 9.84 -38.52 -21.96
N ARG A 212 11.18 -38.47 -22.05
CA ARG A 212 11.90 -38.32 -23.33
C ARG A 212 11.45 -39.33 -24.38
N THR A 213 11.34 -40.62 -24.03
CA THR A 213 10.94 -41.69 -24.95
C THR A 213 9.53 -41.48 -25.52
N GLN A 214 8.58 -41.04 -24.69
CA GLN A 214 7.21 -40.74 -25.14
C GLN A 214 7.19 -39.55 -26.10
N THR A 215 7.95 -38.49 -25.76
CA THR A 215 8.05 -37.32 -26.64
C THR A 215 8.74 -37.63 -27.97
N GLU A 216 9.68 -38.57 -27.99
CA GLU A 216 10.37 -39.03 -29.20
C GLU A 216 9.43 -39.84 -30.11
N ILE A 217 8.66 -40.77 -29.55
CA ILE A 217 7.63 -41.50 -30.29
C ILE A 217 6.59 -40.54 -30.88
N MET A 218 6.11 -39.57 -30.09
CA MET A 218 5.17 -38.55 -30.59
C MET A 218 5.76 -37.74 -31.75
N ARG A 219 7.04 -37.40 -31.71
CA ARG A 219 7.74 -36.73 -32.82
C ARG A 219 7.80 -37.61 -34.07
N LEU A 220 8.12 -38.90 -33.93
CA LEU A 220 8.21 -39.86 -35.04
C LEU A 220 6.87 -40.07 -35.75
N VAL A 221 5.75 -39.96 -35.03
CA VAL A 221 4.39 -40.05 -35.59
C VAL A 221 3.91 -38.70 -36.17
N GLY A 222 4.77 -37.67 -36.19
CA GLY A 222 4.47 -36.36 -36.79
C GLY A 222 3.68 -35.41 -35.90
N ALA A 223 3.69 -35.60 -34.58
CA ALA A 223 3.03 -34.66 -33.66
C ALA A 223 3.69 -33.28 -33.71
N SER A 224 2.86 -32.23 -33.75
CA SER A 224 3.35 -30.85 -33.74
C SER A 224 4.05 -30.52 -32.41
N ASN A 225 5.01 -29.58 -32.45
CA ASN A 225 5.68 -29.07 -31.25
C ASN A 225 4.70 -28.52 -30.19
N TRP A 226 3.53 -28.01 -30.60
CA TRP A 226 2.50 -27.55 -29.67
C TRP A 226 1.83 -28.72 -28.94
N THR A 227 1.49 -29.79 -29.67
CA THR A 227 0.88 -31.00 -29.10
C THR A 227 1.77 -31.65 -28.06
N ILE A 228 3.09 -31.64 -28.27
CA ILE A 228 4.08 -32.19 -27.32
C ILE A 228 4.22 -31.30 -26.07
N ARG A 229 4.09 -29.98 -26.20
CA ARG A 229 4.28 -29.02 -25.09
C ARG A 229 3.06 -28.87 -24.18
N MET A 230 1.85 -29.01 -24.73
CA MET A 230 0.60 -28.75 -24.01
C MET A 230 0.46 -29.52 -22.68
N PRO A 231 0.77 -30.82 -22.58
CA PRO A 231 0.67 -31.55 -21.31
C PRO A 231 1.52 -30.94 -20.20
N PHE A 232 2.75 -30.51 -20.52
CA PHE A 232 3.68 -29.91 -19.56
C PHE A 232 3.21 -28.52 -19.10
N ILE A 233 2.67 -27.71 -20.02
CA ILE A 233 2.13 -26.39 -19.68
C ILE A 233 0.89 -26.54 -18.79
N LEU A 234 -0.01 -27.49 -19.12
CA LEU A 234 -1.21 -27.76 -18.32
C LEU A 234 -0.87 -28.30 -16.93
N GLU A 235 0.12 -29.18 -16.82
CA GLU A 235 0.64 -29.65 -15.52
C GLU A 235 1.09 -28.45 -14.67
N GLY A 236 1.90 -27.55 -15.24
CA GLY A 236 2.32 -26.32 -14.57
C GLY A 236 1.14 -25.46 -14.12
N ILE A 237 0.18 -25.20 -15.00
CA ILE A 237 -1.01 -24.37 -14.70
C ILE A 237 -1.82 -24.97 -13.55
N ILE A 238 -2.15 -26.26 -13.60
CA ILE A 238 -2.96 -26.93 -12.57
C ILE A 238 -2.27 -26.84 -11.21
N VAL A 239 -0.96 -27.12 -11.15
CA VAL A 239 -0.19 -27.07 -9.90
C VAL A 239 -0.14 -25.65 -9.34
N THR A 240 0.11 -24.65 -10.20
CA THR A 240 0.11 -23.23 -9.79
C THR A 240 -1.26 -22.75 -9.34
N LEU A 241 -2.34 -23.24 -9.95
CA LEU A 241 -3.71 -22.87 -9.59
C LEU A 241 -4.09 -23.40 -8.21
N ILE A 242 -3.66 -24.61 -7.87
CA ILE A 242 -3.84 -25.17 -6.53
C ILE A 242 -3.00 -24.37 -5.51
N GLY A 243 -1.75 -24.07 -5.84
CA GLY A 243 -0.85 -23.27 -4.98
C GLY A 243 -1.41 -21.88 -4.68
N VAL A 244 -1.89 -21.16 -5.69
CA VAL A 244 -2.48 -19.82 -5.50
C VAL A 244 -3.83 -19.88 -4.80
N ALA A 245 -4.65 -20.91 -5.04
CA ALA A 245 -5.91 -21.09 -4.31
C ALA A 245 -5.68 -21.27 -2.81
N LEU A 246 -4.68 -22.09 -2.44
CA LEU A 246 -4.25 -22.23 -1.04
C LEU A 246 -3.73 -20.91 -0.48
N SER A 247 -3.00 -20.13 -1.28
CA SER A 247 -2.47 -18.84 -0.87
C SER A 247 -3.60 -17.85 -0.57
N CYS A 248 -4.59 -17.74 -1.45
CA CYS A 248 -5.78 -16.92 -1.24
C CYS A 248 -6.56 -17.36 0.00
N ALA A 249 -6.72 -18.67 0.22
CA ALA A 249 -7.38 -19.19 1.41
C ALA A 249 -6.61 -18.84 2.70
N ALA A 250 -5.28 -19.03 2.69
CA ALA A 250 -4.42 -18.68 3.82
C ALA A 250 -4.45 -17.17 4.10
N LEU A 251 -4.37 -16.32 3.07
CA LEU A 251 -4.51 -14.86 3.22
C LEU A 251 -5.88 -14.49 3.81
N GLY A 252 -6.95 -15.13 3.36
CA GLY A 252 -8.30 -14.91 3.91
C GLY A 252 -8.38 -15.27 5.39
N VAL A 253 -7.79 -16.40 5.80
CA VAL A 253 -7.71 -16.81 7.21
C VAL A 253 -6.86 -15.84 8.02
N ILE A 254 -5.69 -15.43 7.51
CA ILE A 254 -4.78 -14.50 8.18
C ILE A 254 -5.49 -13.16 8.41
N VAL A 255 -6.12 -12.59 7.38
CA VAL A 255 -6.87 -11.33 7.51
C VAL A 255 -8.01 -11.49 8.50
N LYS A 256 -8.77 -12.59 8.43
CA LYS A 256 -9.91 -12.79 9.33
C LYS A 256 -9.48 -12.85 10.81
N VAL A 257 -8.52 -13.73 11.11
CA VAL A 257 -8.12 -14.02 12.49
C VAL A 257 -7.27 -12.90 13.08
N PHE A 258 -6.28 -12.40 12.35
CA PHE A 258 -5.33 -11.42 12.89
C PHE A 258 -5.83 -9.98 12.76
N ILE A 259 -6.51 -9.63 11.66
CA ILE A 259 -6.90 -8.25 11.41
C ILE A 259 -8.31 -8.00 11.96
N THR A 260 -9.32 -8.71 11.47
CA THR A 260 -10.71 -8.42 11.88
C THR A 260 -11.06 -8.90 13.28
N ASP A 261 -10.56 -10.06 13.71
CA ASP A 261 -10.95 -10.61 15.02
C ASP A 261 -10.03 -10.10 16.15
N TRP A 262 -8.72 -9.93 15.90
CA TRP A 262 -7.77 -9.49 16.93
C TRP A 262 -7.43 -7.99 16.86
N ALA A 263 -6.99 -7.48 15.70
CA ALA A 263 -6.52 -6.10 15.60
C ALA A 263 -7.67 -5.07 15.67
N ALA A 264 -8.82 -5.35 15.03
CA ALA A 264 -9.95 -4.41 15.01
C ALA A 264 -10.59 -4.21 16.40
N GLN A 265 -10.49 -5.19 17.30
CA GLN A 265 -10.96 -5.03 18.69
C GLN A 265 -10.06 -4.08 19.51
N ASN A 266 -8.78 -3.99 19.16
CA ASN A 266 -7.80 -3.17 19.90
C ASN A 266 -7.57 -1.79 19.24
N VAL A 267 -7.92 -1.63 17.97
CA VAL A 267 -7.62 -0.44 17.16
C VAL A 267 -8.87 -0.03 16.38
N ALA A 268 -9.88 0.48 17.09
CA ALA A 268 -11.19 0.86 16.51
C ALA A 268 -11.16 2.20 15.73
N TRP A 269 -10.04 2.93 15.74
CA TRP A 269 -9.92 4.28 15.16
C TRP A 269 -9.45 4.29 13.70
N MET A 270 -9.17 3.12 13.08
CA MET A 270 -8.71 3.02 11.69
C MET A 270 -9.53 1.98 10.92
N THR A 271 -9.87 2.29 9.66
CA THR A 271 -10.44 1.29 8.77
C THR A 271 -9.38 0.23 8.44
N MET A 272 -9.71 -1.04 8.71
CA MET A 272 -8.82 -2.16 8.44
C MET A 272 -9.25 -2.95 7.21
N VAL A 273 -8.26 -3.48 6.51
CA VAL A 273 -8.43 -4.44 5.41
C VAL A 273 -9.28 -5.61 5.87
N ASN A 274 -10.31 -5.92 5.08
CA ASN A 274 -11.33 -6.92 5.40
C ASN A 274 -11.24 -8.12 4.43
N ILE A 275 -11.99 -9.19 4.70
CA ILE A 275 -12.09 -10.35 3.81
C ILE A 275 -12.55 -9.96 2.41
N ASN A 276 -13.39 -8.93 2.27
CA ASN A 276 -13.84 -8.42 0.98
C ASN A 276 -12.67 -7.91 0.12
N THR A 277 -11.68 -7.26 0.73
CA THR A 277 -10.48 -6.77 0.05
C THR A 277 -9.66 -7.95 -0.50
N VAL A 278 -9.52 -9.02 0.29
CA VAL A 278 -8.85 -10.26 -0.16
C VAL A 278 -9.60 -10.90 -1.32
N LEU A 279 -10.93 -10.97 -1.23
CA LEU A 279 -11.78 -11.58 -2.26
C LEU A 279 -11.69 -10.81 -3.58
N MET A 280 -11.72 -9.47 -3.52
CA MET A 280 -11.58 -8.59 -4.69
C MET A 280 -10.20 -8.71 -5.34
N MET A 281 -9.15 -9.00 -4.55
CA MET A 281 -7.78 -9.15 -5.05
C MET A 281 -7.46 -10.55 -5.57
N SER A 282 -8.15 -11.57 -5.06
CA SER A 282 -7.96 -12.98 -5.44
C SER A 282 -7.98 -13.26 -6.96
N PRO A 283 -8.87 -12.69 -7.80
CA PRO A 283 -8.82 -12.93 -9.24
C PRO A 283 -7.55 -12.39 -9.89
N PHE A 284 -7.00 -11.27 -9.40
CA PHE A 284 -5.74 -10.72 -9.91
C PHE A 284 -4.54 -11.60 -9.55
N LEU A 285 -4.51 -12.16 -8.34
CA LEU A 285 -3.48 -13.12 -7.95
C LEU A 285 -3.53 -14.40 -8.79
N ILE A 286 -4.74 -14.94 -9.00
CA ILE A 286 -4.94 -16.14 -9.83
C ILE A 286 -4.50 -15.87 -11.27
N ALA A 287 -4.92 -14.74 -11.85
CA ALA A 287 -4.51 -14.35 -13.20
C ALA A 287 -2.98 -14.19 -13.30
N GLY A 288 -2.35 -13.54 -12.32
CA GLY A 288 -0.90 -13.41 -12.23
C GLY A 288 -0.17 -14.76 -12.16
N ALA A 289 -0.68 -15.70 -11.36
CA ALA A 289 -0.13 -17.06 -11.25
C ALA A 289 -0.19 -17.83 -12.56
N VAL A 290 -1.35 -17.80 -13.23
CA VAL A 290 -1.53 -18.48 -14.52
C VAL A 290 -0.60 -17.88 -15.58
N LEU A 291 -0.51 -16.54 -15.66
CA LEU A 291 0.39 -15.87 -16.60
C LEU A 291 1.85 -16.24 -16.36
N LEU A 292 2.30 -16.19 -15.10
CA LEU A 292 3.68 -16.51 -14.72
C LEU A 292 4.00 -17.98 -15.04
N SER A 293 3.06 -18.90 -14.77
CA SER A 293 3.18 -20.32 -15.11
C SER A 293 3.31 -20.55 -16.61
N ILE A 294 2.46 -19.90 -17.43
CA ILE A 294 2.51 -20.00 -18.89
C ILE A 294 3.85 -19.47 -19.43
N ILE A 295 4.30 -18.32 -18.94
CA ILE A 295 5.56 -17.68 -19.37
C ILE A 295 6.76 -18.57 -19.01
N ALA A 296 6.86 -19.00 -17.75
CA ALA A 296 7.96 -19.85 -17.28
C ALA A 296 8.02 -21.17 -18.05
N SER A 297 6.87 -21.82 -18.24
CA SER A 297 6.75 -23.07 -18.99
C SER A 297 7.15 -22.92 -20.45
N SER A 298 6.65 -21.87 -21.11
CA SER A 298 6.90 -21.61 -22.53
C SER A 298 8.37 -21.31 -22.80
N VAL A 299 9.02 -20.53 -21.94
CA VAL A 299 10.45 -20.20 -22.06
C VAL A 299 11.31 -21.45 -21.87
N SER A 300 11.01 -22.28 -20.87
CA SER A 300 11.76 -23.52 -20.60
C SER A 300 11.66 -24.51 -21.77
N LEU A 301 10.44 -24.77 -22.27
CA LEU A 301 10.19 -25.72 -23.37
C LEU A 301 10.72 -25.23 -24.72
N ARG A 302 10.72 -23.91 -25.00
CA ARG A 302 11.31 -23.36 -26.23
C ARG A 302 12.81 -23.64 -26.33
N ARG A 303 13.55 -23.57 -25.22
CA ARG A 303 14.99 -23.85 -25.19
C ARG A 303 15.29 -25.34 -25.29
N TYR A 304 14.49 -26.20 -24.67
CA TYR A 304 14.76 -27.65 -24.61
C TYR A 304 14.37 -28.41 -25.88
N LEU A 305 13.33 -27.97 -26.60
CA LEU A 305 12.81 -28.67 -27.79
C LEU A 305 13.38 -28.12 -29.12
N LYS A 306 14.38 -27.23 -29.08
CA LYS A 306 15.06 -26.68 -30.28
C LYS A 306 16.21 -27.57 -30.78
N VAL A 307 16.27 -28.81 -30.31
CA VAL A 307 17.12 -29.90 -30.82
C VAL A 307 16.23 -31.01 -31.37
#